data_AF-A0A2T1ERK9-F1
#
_entry.id   AF-A0A2T1ERK9-F1
#
_cell.length_a   1.000
_cell.length_b   1.000
_cell.length_c   1.000
_cell.angle_alpha   90.00
_cell.angle_beta   90.00
_cell.angle_gamma   90.00
#
_symmetry.space_group_name_H-M   'P 1'
#
loop_
_entity.id
_entity.type
_entity.pdbx_description
1 polymer ?
#
loop_
_entity_poly.entity_id
_entity_poly.type
_entity_poly.pdbx_seq_one_letter_code
_entity_poly.pdbx_strand_id
1 'polypeptide(L)'
;MKNLLQKQSLKLISVLFLTLAIFLATDLFSLAMAEVQKPVVVERLSENIKLSERVAKAVITEISQQTKIPVNQLKITQYDRQTWSNGCLGLSKAGEMCTQALVEGWRVVVAGNKRTWVYRSNRTGQILRLESQKNRLLISK
;
A
#
# COMPACT_ATOMS: atom_id res chain seq x y z
N MET A 1 53.29 45.48 32.73
CA MET A 1 53.27 44.63 31.51
C MET A 1 52.88 43.16 31.72
N LYS A 2 52.65 42.66 32.95
CA LYS A 2 52.24 41.24 33.18
C LYS A 2 50.72 40.99 33.02
N ASN A 3 49.89 42.03 33.14
CA ASN A 3 48.42 41.92 33.17
C ASN A 3 47.75 41.78 31.79
N LEU A 4 48.45 42.08 30.68
CA LEU A 4 47.88 42.00 29.33
C LEU A 4 48.04 40.60 28.71
N LEU A 5 49.19 39.95 28.95
CA LEU A 5 49.44 38.56 28.54
C LEU A 5 48.54 37.58 29.31
N GLN A 6 48.32 37.82 30.62
CA GLN A 6 47.42 37.02 31.46
C GLN A 6 45.93 37.15 31.05
N LYS A 7 45.52 38.31 30.51
CA LYS A 7 44.14 38.55 30.05
C LYS A 7 43.87 37.92 28.68
N GLN A 8 44.87 37.86 27.81
CA GLN A 8 44.79 37.16 26.51
C GLN A 8 44.84 35.64 26.67
N SER A 9 45.71 35.12 27.55
CA SER A 9 45.73 33.69 27.86
C SER A 9 44.42 33.22 28.50
N LEU A 10 43.82 34.01 29.39
CA LEU A 10 42.54 33.69 30.02
C LEU A 10 41.37 33.64 29.02
N LYS A 11 41.35 34.54 28.02
CA LYS A 11 40.36 34.51 26.93
C LYS A 11 40.52 33.30 26.02
N LEU A 12 41.76 32.95 25.67
CA LEU A 12 42.07 31.80 24.82
C LEU A 12 41.71 30.48 25.51
N ILE A 13 42.01 30.36 26.80
CA ILE A 13 41.63 29.21 27.62
C ILE A 13 40.10 29.08 27.69
N SER A 14 39.38 30.18 27.95
CA SER A 14 37.91 30.18 27.99
C SER A 14 37.28 29.75 26.67
N VAL A 15 37.80 30.21 25.52
CA VAL A 15 37.32 29.81 24.20
C VAL A 15 37.60 28.33 23.94
N LEU A 16 38.79 27.82 24.30
CA LEU A 16 39.14 26.40 24.16
C LEU A 16 38.23 25.50 25.00
N PHE A 17 37.94 25.89 26.25
CA PHE A 17 37.02 25.16 27.11
C PHE A 17 35.57 25.20 26.59
N LEU A 18 35.11 26.35 26.08
CA LEU A 18 33.79 26.46 25.46
C LEU A 18 33.69 25.59 24.19
N THR A 19 34.70 25.61 23.31
CA THR A 19 34.71 24.77 22.11
C THR A 19 34.81 23.28 22.44
N LEU A 20 35.59 22.91 23.46
CA LEU A 20 35.71 21.52 23.92
C LEU A 20 34.41 21.03 24.55
N ALA A 21 33.73 21.87 25.36
CA ALA A 21 32.42 21.56 25.92
C ALA A 21 31.33 21.43 24.85
N ILE A 22 31.37 22.26 23.80
CA ILE A 22 30.46 22.17 22.65
C ILE A 22 30.73 20.89 21.85
N PHE A 23 32.00 20.52 21.61
CA PHE A 23 32.37 19.29 20.89
C PHE A 23 31.94 18.02 21.66
N LEU A 24 32.12 18.01 22.99
CA LEU A 24 31.64 16.94 23.86
C LEU A 24 30.11 16.86 23.91
N ALA A 25 29.40 18.00 23.79
CA ALA A 25 27.95 18.03 23.71
C ALA A 25 27.40 17.55 22.36
N THR A 26 28.15 17.74 21.26
CA THR A 26 27.74 17.25 19.93
C THR A 26 27.85 15.73 19.79
N ASP A 27 28.78 15.07 20.50
CA ASP A 27 28.90 13.61 20.49
C ASP A 27 27.78 12.89 21.26
N LEU A 28 27.08 13.57 22.18
CA LEU A 28 25.91 13.00 22.87
C LEU A 28 24.64 12.97 22.01
N PHE A 29 24.55 13.77 20.94
CA PHE A 29 23.35 13.80 20.09
C PHE A 29 23.33 12.68 19.05
N SER A 30 24.49 12.11 18.69
CA SER A 30 24.58 11.03 17.70
C SER A 30 24.28 9.63 18.24
N LEU A 31 24.17 9.45 19.56
CA LEU A 31 23.93 8.14 20.18
C LEU A 31 22.44 7.79 20.39
N ALA A 32 21.51 8.66 19.97
CA ALA A 32 20.07 8.43 20.11
C ALA A 32 19.35 8.07 18.80
N MET A 33 20.05 7.67 17.72
CA MET A 33 19.41 7.24 16.46
C MET A 33 19.97 5.92 15.95
N ALA A 34 20.15 4.96 16.88
CA ALA A 34 20.37 3.56 16.56
C ALA A 34 19.38 2.66 17.33
N GLU A 35 18.13 3.11 17.42
CA GLU A 35 16.99 2.19 17.55
C GLU A 35 16.41 2.07 16.14
N VAL A 36 16.90 1.10 15.35
CA VAL A 36 16.23 -0.20 15.23
C VAL A 36 14.72 -0.04 15.01
N GLN A 37 14.30 0.82 14.07
CA GLN A 37 13.18 0.43 13.24
C GLN A 37 13.74 -0.52 12.17
N LYS A 38 13.88 -1.81 12.54
CA LYS A 38 13.85 -2.88 11.55
C LYS A 38 12.72 -2.53 10.58
N PRO A 39 12.92 -2.58 9.24
CA PRO A 39 11.77 -2.51 8.36
C PRO A 39 10.81 -3.57 8.87
N VAL A 40 9.60 -3.15 9.24
CA VAL A 40 8.52 -4.08 9.49
C VAL A 40 8.38 -4.80 8.16
N VAL A 41 9.03 -5.95 8.04
CA VAL A 41 8.64 -6.94 7.06
C VAL A 41 7.21 -7.21 7.46
N VAL A 42 6.27 -6.61 6.74
CA VAL A 42 4.85 -6.95 6.83
C VAL A 42 4.76 -8.34 6.20
N GLU A 43 5.32 -9.32 6.91
CA GLU A 43 5.42 -10.68 6.48
C GLU A 43 4.04 -11.28 6.69
N ARG A 44 3.29 -11.34 5.59
CA ARG A 44 2.26 -12.35 5.33
C ARG A 44 1.11 -12.43 6.34
N LEU A 45 0.15 -11.52 6.24
CA LEU A 45 -1.27 -11.89 6.44
C LEU A 45 -1.88 -12.56 5.19
N SER A 46 -1.11 -12.66 4.10
CA SER A 46 -1.54 -13.18 2.80
C SER A 46 -1.46 -14.71 2.66
N GLU A 47 -0.99 -15.47 3.66
CA GLU A 47 -0.61 -16.87 3.41
C GLU A 47 -1.73 -17.91 3.49
N ASN A 48 -2.96 -17.55 3.87
CA ASN A 48 -4.09 -18.51 3.88
C ASN A 48 -5.40 -17.95 3.32
N ILE A 49 -5.35 -16.81 2.62
CA ILE A 49 -6.50 -16.36 1.84
C ILE A 49 -6.45 -17.15 0.54
N LYS A 50 -7.24 -18.23 0.43
CA LYS A 50 -7.41 -18.99 -0.82
C LYS A 50 -8.64 -18.48 -1.56
N LEU A 51 -8.46 -18.07 -2.82
CA LEU A 51 -9.57 -17.72 -3.70
C LEU A 51 -10.48 -18.93 -3.91
N SER A 52 -11.79 -18.73 -3.77
CA SER A 52 -12.77 -19.78 -4.07
C SER A 52 -12.68 -20.17 -5.55
N GLU A 53 -12.64 -21.47 -5.83
CA GLU A 53 -12.62 -22.00 -7.20
C GLU A 53 -13.83 -21.50 -8.02
N ARG A 54 -15.00 -21.36 -7.39
CA ARG A 54 -16.20 -20.82 -8.04
C ARG A 54 -15.99 -19.39 -8.52
N VAL A 55 -15.41 -18.55 -7.68
CA VAL A 55 -15.11 -17.14 -8.01
C VAL A 55 -14.04 -17.09 -9.11
N ALA A 56 -12.96 -17.86 -8.98
CA ALA A 56 -11.89 -17.92 -9.97
C ALA A 56 -12.44 -18.32 -11.36
N LYS A 57 -13.23 -19.39 -11.42
CA LYS A 57 -13.86 -19.89 -12.64
C LYS A 57 -14.82 -18.87 -13.23
N ALA A 58 -15.66 -18.24 -12.40
CA ALA A 58 -16.63 -17.24 -12.85
C ALA A 58 -15.91 -16.04 -13.50
N VAL A 59 -14.88 -15.49 -12.85
CA VAL A 59 -14.09 -14.36 -13.39
C VAL A 59 -13.40 -14.72 -14.71
N ILE A 60 -12.71 -15.87 -14.77
CA ILE A 60 -12.00 -16.30 -15.99
C ILE A 60 -12.98 -16.53 -17.14
N THR A 61 -14.13 -17.15 -16.86
CA THR A 61 -15.16 -17.43 -17.86
C THR A 61 -15.77 -16.14 -18.40
N GLU A 62 -16.09 -15.18 -17.53
CA GLU A 62 -16.62 -13.86 -17.91
C GLU A 62 -15.65 -13.14 -18.86
N ILE A 63 -14.36 -13.07 -18.51
CA ILE A 63 -13.34 -12.43 -19.36
C ILE A 63 -13.23 -13.15 -20.70
N SER A 64 -13.18 -14.48 -20.69
CA SER A 64 -13.08 -15.28 -21.92
C SER A 64 -14.27 -15.05 -22.85
N GLN A 65 -15.49 -15.02 -22.30
CA GLN A 65 -16.71 -14.79 -23.08
C GLN A 65 -16.76 -13.40 -23.71
N GLN A 66 -16.37 -12.36 -22.96
CA GLN A 66 -16.38 -10.98 -23.42
C GLN A 66 -15.26 -10.68 -24.43
N THR A 67 -14.08 -11.27 -24.25
CA THR A 67 -12.88 -10.93 -25.04
C THR A 67 -12.53 -11.96 -26.12
N LYS A 68 -13.19 -13.12 -26.11
CA LYS A 68 -12.88 -14.30 -26.95
C LYS A 68 -11.47 -14.87 -26.74
N ILE A 69 -10.78 -14.47 -25.66
CA ILE A 69 -9.50 -15.04 -25.28
C ILE A 69 -9.76 -16.43 -24.65
N PRO A 70 -9.08 -17.50 -25.11
CA PRO A 70 -9.21 -18.82 -24.51
C PRO A 70 -8.88 -18.82 -23.01
N VAL A 71 -9.63 -19.59 -22.21
CA VAL A 71 -9.44 -19.66 -20.75
C VAL A 71 -8.03 -20.03 -20.33
N ASN A 72 -7.33 -20.86 -21.11
CA ASN A 72 -5.95 -21.29 -20.85
C ASN A 72 -4.90 -20.19 -21.09
N GLN A 73 -5.28 -19.06 -21.70
CA GLN A 73 -4.43 -17.87 -21.88
C GLN A 73 -4.69 -16.80 -20.82
N LEU A 74 -5.61 -17.05 -19.88
CA LEU A 74 -5.96 -16.13 -18.80
C LEU A 74 -5.37 -16.64 -17.48
N LYS A 75 -4.68 -15.77 -16.75
CA LYS A 75 -4.04 -16.10 -15.47
C LYS A 75 -4.46 -15.13 -14.37
N ILE A 76 -5.02 -15.66 -13.29
CA ILE A 76 -5.20 -14.90 -12.05
C ILE A 76 -3.81 -14.62 -11.47
N THR A 77 -3.52 -13.34 -11.26
CA THR A 77 -2.20 -12.86 -10.82
C THR A 77 -2.22 -12.31 -9.41
N GLN A 78 -3.38 -11.81 -8.96
CA GLN A 78 -3.61 -11.34 -7.61
C GLN A 78 -5.07 -11.51 -7.25
N TYR A 79 -5.36 -11.71 -5.97
CA TYR A 79 -6.71 -11.63 -5.45
C TYR A 79 -6.69 -11.27 -3.97
N ASP A 80 -7.72 -10.54 -3.53
CA ASP A 80 -7.84 -10.06 -2.16
C ASP A 80 -9.30 -10.16 -1.69
N ARG A 81 -9.52 -10.53 -0.43
CA ARG A 81 -10.84 -10.40 0.20
C ARG A 81 -11.16 -8.93 0.42
N GLN A 82 -12.39 -8.54 0.14
CA GLN A 82 -12.87 -7.16 0.27
C GLN A 82 -14.32 -7.15 0.75
N THR A 83 -14.72 -6.06 1.38
CA THR A 83 -16.12 -5.77 1.70
C THR A 83 -16.55 -4.55 0.91
N TRP A 84 -17.60 -4.68 0.11
CA TRP A 84 -18.10 -3.64 -0.76
C TRP A 84 -19.22 -2.85 -0.11
N SER A 85 -19.36 -1.58 -0.49
CA SER A 85 -20.31 -0.63 0.12
C SER A 85 -21.78 -0.90 -0.22
N ASN A 86 -22.07 -1.64 -1.29
CA ASN A 86 -23.42 -1.85 -1.79
C ASN A 86 -23.53 -3.14 -2.64
N GLY A 87 -24.77 -3.49 -3.03
CA GLY A 87 -25.06 -4.65 -3.89
C GLY A 87 -24.42 -4.62 -5.28
N CYS A 88 -23.95 -3.46 -5.74
CA CYS A 88 -23.23 -3.28 -7.00
C CYS A 88 -21.70 -3.32 -6.82
N LEU A 89 -21.24 -3.78 -5.65
CA LEU A 89 -19.83 -3.93 -5.32
C LEU A 89 -19.05 -2.60 -5.34
N GLY A 90 -19.74 -1.48 -5.09
CA GLY A 90 -19.20 -0.12 -5.19
C GLY A 90 -18.93 0.34 -6.63
N LEU A 91 -19.53 -0.33 -7.62
CA LEU A 91 -19.39 -0.04 -9.06
C LEU A 91 -20.76 0.14 -9.71
N SER A 92 -21.63 0.93 -9.07
CA SER A 92 -22.93 1.33 -9.58
C SER A 92 -22.78 2.08 -10.91
N LYS A 93 -23.58 1.73 -11.91
CA LYS A 93 -23.69 2.50 -13.15
C LYS A 93 -24.60 3.72 -12.96
N ALA A 94 -24.53 4.67 -13.89
CA ALA A 94 -25.40 5.84 -13.87
C ALA A 94 -26.89 5.41 -13.87
N GLY A 95 -27.65 5.90 -12.90
CA GLY A 95 -29.08 5.54 -12.72
C GLY A 95 -29.34 4.13 -12.18
N GLU A 96 -28.30 3.35 -11.84
CA GLU A 96 -28.46 2.01 -11.29
C GLU A 96 -28.76 2.06 -9.79
N MET A 97 -29.92 1.55 -9.41
CA MET A 97 -30.30 1.40 -7.99
C MET A 97 -29.66 0.14 -7.42
N CYS A 98 -28.84 0.30 -6.39
CA CYS A 98 -28.14 -0.79 -5.70
C CYS A 98 -28.62 -0.89 -4.25
N THR A 99 -28.64 -2.09 -3.69
CA THR A 99 -28.94 -2.28 -2.26
C THR A 99 -27.88 -1.59 -1.40
N GLN A 100 -28.27 -1.00 -0.28
CA GLN A 100 -27.35 -0.30 0.64
C GLN A 100 -26.71 -1.24 1.68
N ALA A 101 -26.56 -2.52 1.34
CA ALA A 101 -25.99 -3.53 2.23
C ALA A 101 -24.50 -3.76 1.91
N LEU A 102 -23.70 -3.95 2.96
CA LEU A 102 -22.31 -4.36 2.81
C LEU A 102 -22.23 -5.78 2.23
N VAL A 103 -21.35 -5.97 1.25
CA VAL A 103 -21.20 -7.26 0.55
C VAL A 103 -19.77 -7.75 0.67
N GLU A 104 -19.56 -8.85 1.39
CA GLU A 104 -18.29 -9.56 1.37
C GLU A 104 -18.00 -10.17 0.00
N GLY A 105 -16.74 -10.15 -0.42
CA GLY A 105 -16.33 -10.79 -1.64
C GLY A 105 -14.86 -10.65 -1.97
N TRP A 106 -14.58 -10.57 -3.27
CA TRP A 106 -13.24 -10.73 -3.82
C TRP A 106 -12.92 -9.65 -4.85
N ARG A 107 -11.72 -9.08 -4.75
CA ARG A 107 -11.10 -8.35 -5.86
C ARG A 107 -10.12 -9.30 -6.55
N VAL A 108 -10.26 -9.51 -7.85
CA VAL A 108 -9.49 -10.49 -8.61
C VAL A 108 -8.83 -9.80 -9.79
N VAL A 109 -7.52 -9.97 -9.93
CA VAL A 109 -6.71 -9.43 -11.03
C VAL A 109 -6.33 -10.56 -11.97
N VAL A 110 -6.70 -10.42 -13.24
CA VAL A 110 -6.42 -11.41 -14.29
C VAL A 110 -5.58 -10.76 -15.38
N ALA A 111 -4.52 -11.43 -15.82
CA ALA A 111 -3.72 -11.04 -16.97
C ALA A 111 -3.93 -12.01 -18.15
N GLY A 112 -3.85 -11.47 -19.37
CA GLY A 112 -3.93 -12.24 -20.61
C GLY A 112 -3.77 -11.32 -21.83
N ASN A 113 -3.11 -11.80 -22.88
CA ASN A 113 -2.87 -11.06 -24.13
C ASN A 113 -2.42 -9.60 -23.92
N LYS A 114 -1.41 -9.39 -23.07
CA LYS A 114 -0.83 -8.08 -22.71
C LYS A 114 -1.82 -7.09 -22.07
N ARG A 115 -2.96 -7.57 -21.59
CA ARG A 115 -3.97 -6.79 -20.87
C ARG A 115 -4.18 -7.34 -19.47
N THR A 116 -4.73 -6.49 -18.61
CA THR A 116 -5.10 -6.84 -17.24
C THR A 116 -6.53 -6.39 -16.98
N TRP A 117 -7.31 -7.26 -16.36
CA TRP A 117 -8.66 -6.99 -15.89
C TRP A 117 -8.68 -7.10 -14.38
N VAL A 118 -9.43 -6.21 -13.75
CA VAL A 118 -9.71 -6.27 -12.33
C VAL A 118 -11.21 -6.46 -12.17
N TYR A 119 -11.63 -7.56 -11.58
CA TYR A 119 -13.04 -7.82 -11.28
C TYR A 119 -13.28 -7.76 -9.78
N ARG A 120 -14.44 -7.21 -9.40
CA ARG A 120 -15.03 -7.36 -8.08
C ARG A 120 -16.09 -8.45 -8.14
N SER A 121 -16.13 -9.28 -7.12
CA SER A 121 -17.17 -10.30 -6.94
C SER A 121 -17.72 -10.28 -5.53
N ASN A 122 -18.93 -10.83 -5.35
CA ASN A 122 -19.40 -11.26 -4.03
C ASN A 122 -18.68 -12.56 -3.61
N ARG A 123 -18.99 -13.08 -2.41
CA ARG A 123 -18.34 -14.28 -1.86
C ARG A 123 -18.46 -15.53 -2.74
N THR A 124 -19.52 -15.63 -3.55
CA THR A 124 -19.89 -16.84 -4.30
C THR A 124 -19.53 -16.82 -5.78
N GLY A 125 -19.18 -15.66 -6.36
CA GLY A 125 -18.94 -15.54 -7.80
C GLY A 125 -20.20 -15.21 -8.62
N GLN A 126 -21.35 -15.04 -7.97
CA GLN A 126 -22.64 -14.82 -8.66
C GLN A 126 -22.82 -13.40 -9.18
N ILE A 127 -22.18 -12.43 -8.51
CA ILE A 127 -22.15 -11.04 -8.96
C ILE A 127 -20.71 -10.76 -9.36
N LEU A 128 -20.50 -10.26 -10.58
CA LEU A 128 -19.21 -9.87 -11.12
C LEU A 128 -19.32 -8.46 -11.71
N ARG A 129 -18.36 -7.58 -11.39
CA ARG A 129 -18.27 -6.23 -11.95
C ARG A 129 -16.84 -5.91 -12.33
N LEU A 130 -16.63 -5.50 -13.57
CA LEU A 130 -15.33 -5.02 -14.04
C LEU A 130 -15.02 -3.67 -13.38
N GLU A 131 -13.92 -3.60 -12.64
CA GLU A 131 -13.39 -2.38 -12.08
C GLU A 131 -12.70 -1.59 -13.21
N SER A 132 -13.37 -0.53 -13.67
CA SER A 132 -12.79 0.33 -14.72
C SER A 132 -11.57 1.09 -14.18
N GLN A 133 -10.54 1.27 -15.02
CA GLN A 133 -9.36 2.06 -14.63
C GLN A 133 -9.70 3.54 -14.38
N LYS A 134 -10.76 4.06 -15.01
CA LYS A 134 -11.27 5.43 -14.76
C LYS A 134 -11.67 5.64 -13.30
N ASN A 135 -12.14 4.60 -12.62
CA ASN A 135 -12.59 4.71 -11.23
C ASN A 135 -11.45 5.00 -10.25
N ARG A 136 -10.18 4.73 -10.61
CA ARG A 136 -9.01 5.04 -9.78
C ARG A 136 -8.70 6.54 -9.74
N LEU A 137 -9.07 7.28 -10.78
CA LEU A 137 -8.79 8.73 -10.90
C LEU A 137 -9.85 9.60 -10.19
N LEU A 138 -10.96 9.01 -9.74
CA LEU A 138 -12.06 9.72 -9.08
C LEU A 138 -11.97 9.71 -7.54
N ILE A 139 -11.03 8.96 -6.97
CA ILE A 139 -10.80 8.88 -5.51
C ILE A 139 -9.52 9.64 -5.10
N SER A 140 -8.88 10.33 -6.05
CA SER A 140 -7.64 11.10 -5.83
C SER A 140 -7.84 12.62 -5.99
N LYS A 141 -9.06 13.13 -5.79
CA LYS A 141 -9.38 14.56 -5.76
C LYS A 141 -10.09 14.91 -4.48
#